data_AF-A0A349G727-F1
#
_entry.id   AF-A0A349G727-F1
#
_cell.length_a   1.000
_cell.length_b   1.000
_cell.length_c   1.000
_cell.angle_alpha   90.00
_cell.angle_beta   90.00
_cell.angle_gamma   90.00
#
_symmetry.space_group_name_H-M   'P 1'
#
loop_
_entity.id
_entity.type
_entity.pdbx_description
1 polymer ?
#
loop_
_entity_poly.entity_id
_entity_poly.type
_entity_poly.pdbx_seq_one_letter_code
_entity_poly.pdbx_strand_id
1 'polypeptide(L)' 'VPLEMWVKGFIDRDAAIGDAVEVTTITGRKEFGSLTEVEPTYRHSFGNFVPEILEIGIQLKGILFGGDADER' A
#
# COMPACT_ATOMS: atom_id res chain seq x y z
N VAL A 1 -10.78 26.00 -1.01
CA VAL A 1 -11.04 24.76 -0.24
C VAL A 1 -9.79 23.90 -0.34
N PRO A 2 -9.26 23.31 0.75
CA PRO A 2 -8.06 22.47 0.67
C PRO A 2 -8.33 21.22 -0.19
N LEU A 3 -7.30 20.75 -0.89
CA LEU A 3 -7.33 19.49 -1.63
C LEU A 3 -7.08 18.33 -0.67
N GLU A 4 -7.93 17.31 -0.74
CA GLU A 4 -7.79 16.07 0.02
C GLU A 4 -7.43 14.92 -0.95
N MET A 5 -6.58 14.01 -0.48
CA MET A 5 -6.12 12.86 -1.26
C MET A 5 -6.22 11.60 -0.39
N TRP A 6 -6.78 10.53 -0.96
CA TRP A 6 -6.73 9.20 -0.37
C TRP A 6 -5.54 8.44 -0.96
N VAL A 7 -4.72 7.87 -0.07
CA VAL A 7 -3.58 7.05 -0.44
C VAL A 7 -3.72 5.68 0.21
N LYS A 8 -3.28 4.63 -0.51
CA LYS A 8 -3.24 3.27 0.00
C LYS A 8 -1.78 2.89 0.30
N GLY A 9 -1.56 2.23 1.43
CA GLY A 9 -0.25 1.77 1.86
C GLY A 9 -0.37 0.81 3.03
N PHE A 10 0.79 0.33 3.49
CA PHE A 10 0.94 -0.49 4.68
C PHE A 10 1.20 0.42 5.87
N ILE A 11 0.52 0.19 6.99
CA ILE A 11 0.78 0.95 8.21
C ILE A 11 2.13 0.53 8.79
N ASP A 12 2.92 1.49 9.29
CA ASP A 12 4.22 1.18 9.87
C ASP A 12 4.10 0.68 11.33
N ARG A 13 2.93 0.87 11.97
CA ARG A 13 2.62 0.48 13.36
C ARG A 13 1.12 0.21 13.52
N ASP A 14 0.75 -0.60 14.50
CA ASP A 14 -0.65 -0.86 14.86
C ASP A 14 -1.40 0.45 15.18
N ALA A 15 -2.63 0.57 14.68
CA ALA A 15 -3.48 1.75 14.83
C ALA A 15 -4.96 1.39 14.72
N ALA A 16 -5.84 2.26 15.22
CA ALA A 16 -7.28 2.17 15.05
C ALA A 16 -7.79 3.14 13.97
N ILE A 17 -8.98 2.87 13.41
CA ILE A 17 -9.65 3.79 12.49
C ILE A 17 -9.83 5.16 13.16
N GLY A 18 -9.45 6.21 12.47
CA GLY A 18 -9.46 7.60 12.94
C GLY A 18 -8.09 8.09 13.44
N ASP A 19 -7.17 7.18 13.79
CA ASP A 19 -5.84 7.55 14.26
C ASP A 19 -4.99 8.20 13.15
N ALA A 20 -4.05 9.06 13.56
CA ALA A 20 -3.05 9.60 12.67
C ALA A 20 -1.91 8.59 12.49
N VAL A 21 -1.64 8.19 11.25
CA VAL A 21 -0.72 7.11 10.90
C VAL A 21 0.25 7.55 9.81
N GLU A 22 1.44 6.93 9.80
CA GLU A 22 2.33 6.91 8.65
C GLU A 22 2.12 5.60 7.89
N VAL A 23 1.97 5.70 6.58
CA VAL A 23 1.85 4.54 5.68
C VAL A 23 2.99 4.51 4.68
N THR A 24 3.50 3.32 4.42
CA THR A 24 4.43 3.05 3.32
C THR A 24 3.64 2.53 2.11
N THR A 25 3.63 3.29 1.02
CA THR A 25 2.99 2.90 -0.25
C THR A 25 3.73 1.76 -0.94
N ILE A 26 3.06 1.05 -1.87
CA ILE A 26 3.68 -0.05 -2.65
C ILE A 26 4.90 0.40 -3.48
N THR A 27 5.02 1.70 -3.76
CA THR A 27 6.18 2.29 -4.45
C THR A 27 7.29 2.75 -3.50
N GLY A 28 7.13 2.60 -2.18
CA GLY A 28 8.12 2.94 -1.17
C GLY A 28 8.05 4.38 -0.63
N ARG A 29 7.03 5.18 -1.01
CA ARG A 29 6.82 6.51 -0.41
C ARG A 29 6.19 6.39 0.98
N LYS A 30 6.62 7.22 1.93
CA LYS A 30 6.01 7.41 3.25
C LYS A 30 5.07 8.61 3.20
N GLU A 31 3.82 8.41 3.62
CA GLU A 31 2.78 9.44 3.65
C GLU A 31 2.11 9.45 5.02
N PHE A 32 1.73 10.63 5.52
CA PHE A 32 1.08 10.80 6.82
C PHE A 32 -0.37 11.26 6.66
N GLY A 33 -1.30 10.67 7.42
CA GLY A 33 -2.72 11.01 7.34
C GLY A 33 -3.55 10.32 8.41
N SER A 34 -4.88 10.44 8.31
CA SER A 34 -5.81 9.73 9.19
C SER A 34 -6.22 8.39 8.57
N LEU A 35 -6.20 7.32 9.37
CA LEU A 35 -6.59 5.99 8.94
C LEU A 35 -8.12 5.91 8.76
N THR A 36 -8.59 5.82 7.52
CA THR A 36 -10.04 5.81 7.24
C THR A 36 -10.62 4.42 7.07
N GLU A 37 -9.84 3.46 6.58
CA GLU A 37 -10.30 2.11 6.24
C GLU A 37 -9.12 1.12 6.26
N VAL A 38 -9.38 -0.13 6.65
CA VAL A 38 -8.44 -1.25 6.58
C VAL A 38 -8.88 -2.17 5.45
N GLU A 39 -7.93 -2.66 4.65
CA GLU A 39 -8.20 -3.53 3.50
C GLU A 39 -9.26 -2.97 2.51
N PRO A 40 -9.08 -1.70 2.05
CA PRO A 40 -10.14 -0.99 1.35
C PRO A 40 -10.45 -1.57 -0.03
N THR A 41 -11.72 -1.87 -0.29
CA THR A 41 -12.22 -2.31 -1.59
C THR A 41 -12.99 -1.22 -2.33
N TYR A 42 -12.99 -1.24 -3.67
CA TYR A 42 -13.80 -0.31 -4.45
C TYR A 42 -15.27 -0.77 -4.46
N ARG A 43 -16.20 0.18 -4.37
CA ARG A 43 -17.65 -0.11 -4.47
C ARG A 43 -18.04 -0.76 -5.79
N HIS A 44 -17.37 -0.39 -6.88
CA HIS A 44 -17.49 -1.02 -8.20
C HIS A 44 -16.22 -1.83 -8.44
N SER A 45 -16.24 -3.09 -8.03
CA SER A 45 -15.11 -4.01 -8.13
C SER A 45 -15.53 -5.35 -8.73
N PHE A 46 -14.53 -6.18 -9.01
CA PHE A 46 -14.71 -7.57 -9.43
C PHE A 46 -14.55 -8.56 -8.27
N GLY A 47 -14.61 -8.09 -7.02
CA GLY A 47 -14.41 -8.94 -5.85
C GLY A 47 -13.95 -8.16 -4.62
N ASN A 48 -13.67 -8.91 -3.55
CA ASN A 48 -13.12 -8.38 -2.31
C ASN A 48 -11.62 -8.14 -2.43
N PHE A 49 -11.08 -7.38 -1.48
CA PHE A 49 -9.64 -7.24 -1.33
C PHE A 49 -8.99 -8.61 -1.04
N VAL A 50 -7.90 -8.92 -1.74
CA VAL A 50 -7.12 -10.16 -1.59
C VAL A 50 -5.66 -9.76 -1.30
N PRO A 51 -5.19 -9.89 -0.04
CA PRO A 51 -3.88 -9.39 0.36
C PRO A 51 -2.72 -10.05 -0.41
N GLU A 52 -2.87 -11.32 -0.79
CA GLU A 52 -1.85 -12.07 -1.54
C GLU A 52 -1.52 -11.44 -2.90
N ILE A 53 -2.47 -10.74 -3.54
CA ILE A 53 -2.24 -10.07 -4.83
C ILE A 53 -1.22 -8.92 -4.68
N LEU A 54 -1.24 -8.21 -3.55
CA LEU A 54 -0.26 -7.15 -3.29
C LEU A 54 1.14 -7.73 -3.13
N GLU A 55 1.26 -8.80 -2.34
CA GLU A 55 2.53 -9.47 -2.08
C GLU A 55 3.14 -10.04 -3.37
N ILE A 56 2.32 -10.73 -4.18
CA ILE A 56 2.74 -11.22 -5.51
C ILE A 56 3.25 -10.06 -6.38
N GLY A 57 2.58 -8.91 -6.37
CA GLY A 57 3.00 -7.73 -7.13
C GLY A 57 4.35 -7.18 -6.68
N ILE A 58 4.61 -7.12 -5.37
CA ILE A 58 5.89 -6.68 -4.80
C ILE A 58 7.00 -7.65 -5.19
N GLN A 59 6.77 -8.95 -5.04
CA GLN A 59 7.73 -9.99 -5.41
C GLN A 59 8.05 -9.97 -6.91
N LEU A 60 7.01 -9.90 -7.76
CA LEU A 60 7.17 -9.85 -9.20
C LEU A 60 7.96 -8.61 -9.64
N LYS A 61 7.73 -7.46 -9.01
CA LYS A 61 8.54 -6.26 -9.26
C LYS A 61 10.02 -6.50 -8.93
N GLY A 62 10.31 -7.17 -7.82
CA GLY A 62 11.68 -7.60 -7.48
C GLY A 62 12.29 -8.53 -8.51
N ILE A 63 11.54 -9.52 -9.01
CA ILE A 63 12.01 -10.47 -10.04
C ILE A 63 12.28 -9.77 -11.37
N LEU A 64 11.37 -8.90 -11.82
CA LEU A 64 11.45 -8.27 -13.14
C LEU A 64 12.40 -7.07 -13.20
N PHE A 65 12.56 -6.34 -12.10
CA PHE A 65 13.29 -5.06 -12.07
C PHE A 65 14.37 -4.96 -10.98
N GLY A 66 14.55 -6.01 -10.16
CA GLY A 66 15.54 -6.09 -9.07
C GLY A 66 16.59 -7.17 -9.28
N GLY A 67 16.93 -7.47 -10.54
CA GLY A 67 18.01 -8.39 -10.90
C GLY A 67 19.40 -7.80 -10.66
N ASP A 68 19.77 -7.56 -9.40
CA ASP A 68 21.18 -7.37 -8.99
C ASP A 68 21.78 -8.73 -8.57
N ALA A 69 21.78 -9.66 -9.52
CA ALA A 69 22.67 -10.83 -9.52
C ALA A 69 23.49 -10.93 -10.81
N ASP A 70 23.54 -9.86 -11.61
CA ASP A 70 24.44 -9.70 -12.77
C ASP A 70 25.65 -8.78 -12.43
N GLU A 71 26.11 -8.80 -11.18
CA GLU A 71 27.48 -8.43 -10.81
C GLU A 71 28.18 -9.60 -10.11
N ARG A 72 28.56 -10.62 -10.89
CA ARG A 72 29.88 -11.26 -10.75
C ARG A 72 30.28 -12.11 -11.96
#